data_AF-A0A9E6K2X9-F1
#
_entry.id   AF-A0A9E6K2X9-F1
#
_cell.length_a   1.000
_cell.length_b   1.000
_cell.length_c   1.000
_cell.angle_alpha   90.00
_cell.angle_beta   90.00
_cell.angle_gamma   90.00
#
_symmetry.space_group_name_H-M   'P 1'
#
loop_
_entity.id
_entity.type
_entity.pdbx_description
1 polymer ?
#
loop_
_entity_poly.entity_id
_entity_poly.type
_entity_poly.pdbx_seq_one_letter_code
_entity_poly.pdbx_strand_id
1 'polypeptide(L)'
;MPHPFEQARNRVTAMRKQANLLEAVDRFAPPEFLLQLAIGELIEYADEQEKHGTPNYNLADTQGEFNDIAVFYFSWLETYAPNVDMLSTIHTANGYGSHSAALENLEPVIMDSIDTPVSAVPEVMNRLASIGMHMPVPYVTFGSMSVTVDKVLSNRNPVLYSEDCPVLGRKLVDEELVLKYQHLERGTRMIRKAVNRTLVPSDWQPHYRQLVDWTNSADNLAVIEGALKASGAAGGLTTELEKAKGNLYTN
;
A
#
# COMPACT_ATOMS: atom_id res chain seq x y z
N MET A 1 -2.66 -27.76 -4.58
CA MET A 1 -3.16 -26.36 -4.65
C MET A 1 -1.97 -25.44 -4.40
N PRO A 2 -1.89 -24.28 -5.06
CA PRO A 2 -0.81 -23.31 -4.84
C PRO A 2 -0.83 -22.78 -3.39
N HIS A 3 0.34 -22.47 -2.84
CA HIS A 3 0.45 -21.98 -1.46
C HIS A 3 -0.20 -20.58 -1.33
N PRO A 4 -0.83 -20.21 -0.20
CA PRO A 4 -1.45 -18.88 -0.04
C PRO A 4 -0.52 -17.69 -0.36
N PHE A 5 0.78 -17.84 -0.12
CA PHE A 5 1.80 -16.87 -0.51
C PHE A 5 1.98 -16.74 -2.03
N GLU A 6 2.00 -17.85 -2.75
CA GLU A 6 2.06 -17.83 -4.21
C GLU A 6 0.79 -17.22 -4.78
N GLN A 7 -0.36 -17.53 -4.18
CA GLN A 7 -1.63 -16.90 -4.56
C GLN A 7 -1.62 -15.39 -4.30
N ALA A 8 -1.07 -14.94 -3.18
CA ALA A 8 -0.92 -13.52 -2.86
C ALA A 8 0.02 -12.80 -3.84
N ARG A 9 1.19 -13.37 -4.14
CA ARG A 9 2.12 -12.85 -5.16
C ARG A 9 1.40 -12.72 -6.51
N ASN A 10 0.75 -13.79 -6.98
CA ASN A 10 0.01 -13.78 -8.25
C ASN A 10 -1.11 -12.73 -8.29
N ARG A 11 -1.78 -12.48 -7.17
CA ARG A 11 -2.80 -11.42 -7.05
C ARG A 11 -2.19 -10.03 -7.13
N VAL A 12 -1.05 -9.80 -6.48
CA VAL A 12 -0.28 -8.55 -6.63
C VAL A 12 0.21 -8.37 -8.07
N THR A 13 0.69 -9.43 -8.72
CA THR A 13 1.04 -9.40 -10.15
C THR A 13 -0.15 -8.99 -11.01
N ALA A 14 -1.32 -9.60 -10.78
CA ALA A 14 -2.53 -9.30 -11.52
C ALA A 14 -3.02 -7.87 -11.28
N MET A 15 -2.98 -7.41 -10.03
CA MET A 15 -3.27 -6.03 -9.63
C MET A 15 -2.36 -5.05 -10.36
N ARG A 16 -1.05 -5.29 -10.39
CA ARG A 16 -0.05 -4.44 -11.05
C ARG A 16 -0.33 -4.30 -12.54
N LYS A 17 -0.65 -5.41 -13.22
CA LYS A 17 -1.03 -5.43 -14.64
C LYS A 17 -2.32 -4.65 -14.94
N GLN A 18 -3.26 -4.64 -13.99
CA GLN A 18 -4.54 -3.95 -14.17
C GLN A 18 -4.43 -2.46 -13.83
N ALA A 19 -3.64 -2.10 -12.81
CA ALA A 19 -3.60 -0.76 -12.26
C ALA A 19 -2.70 0.22 -13.04
N ASN A 20 -1.76 -0.22 -13.88
CA ASN A 20 -0.73 0.62 -14.56
C ASN A 20 0.08 1.56 -13.64
N LEU A 21 -0.07 1.39 -12.33
CA LEU A 21 0.17 2.44 -11.35
C LEU A 21 1.50 2.34 -10.65
N LEU A 22 1.89 1.08 -10.43
CA LEU A 22 3.18 0.77 -9.90
C LEU A 22 4.21 0.82 -11.02
N GLU A 23 3.87 0.72 -12.31
CA GLU A 23 4.86 0.80 -13.40
C GLU A 23 5.73 2.09 -13.36
N ALA A 24 5.17 3.23 -12.93
CA ALA A 24 5.92 4.48 -12.75
C ALA A 24 6.69 4.54 -11.42
N VAL A 25 6.07 4.12 -10.30
CA VAL A 25 6.73 4.06 -8.99
C VAL A 25 7.83 2.97 -8.97
N ASP A 26 7.65 1.88 -9.68
CA ASP A 26 8.58 0.76 -9.82
C ASP A 26 9.72 1.08 -10.79
N ARG A 27 9.49 1.90 -11.82
CA ARG A 27 10.55 2.29 -12.76
C ARG A 27 11.40 3.44 -12.25
N PHE A 28 10.83 4.33 -11.43
CA PHE A 28 11.44 5.61 -11.10
C PHE A 28 11.59 5.87 -9.61
N ALA A 29 10.83 5.20 -8.73
CA ALA A 29 11.09 5.31 -7.31
C ALA A 29 12.32 4.47 -6.96
N PRO A 30 13.18 4.96 -6.06
CA PRO A 30 14.30 4.18 -5.56
C PRO A 30 13.81 2.82 -5.04
N PRO A 31 14.59 1.72 -5.14
CA PRO A 31 14.23 0.42 -4.53
C PRO A 31 13.71 0.55 -3.10
N GLU A 32 14.18 1.56 -2.39
CA GLU A 32 13.84 1.90 -1.02
C GLU A 32 12.38 2.33 -0.83
N PHE A 33 11.74 2.93 -1.84
CA PHE A 33 10.42 3.53 -1.67
C PHE A 33 9.35 2.52 -1.26
N LEU A 34 9.24 1.38 -1.97
CA LEU A 34 8.24 0.37 -1.64
C LEU A 34 8.55 -0.33 -0.31
N LEU A 35 9.84 -0.47 0.04
CA LEU A 35 10.26 -1.04 1.32
C LEU A 35 9.98 -0.07 2.48
N GLN A 36 10.15 1.23 2.28
CA GLN A 36 9.75 2.26 3.24
C GLN A 36 8.25 2.27 3.50
N LEU A 37 7.44 2.07 2.45
CA LEU A 37 6.00 1.88 2.63
C LEU A 37 5.71 0.61 3.44
N ALA A 38 6.36 -0.51 3.13
CA ALA A 38 6.22 -1.76 3.89
C ALA A 38 6.62 -1.60 5.37
N ILE A 39 7.62 -0.77 5.69
CA ILE A 39 8.01 -0.44 7.07
C ILE A 39 6.92 0.39 7.76
N GLY A 40 6.34 1.37 7.07
CA GLY A 40 5.21 2.13 7.61
C GLY A 40 4.06 1.21 8.01
N GLU A 41 3.67 0.29 7.13
CA GLU A 41 2.62 -0.70 7.41
C GLU A 41 3.02 -1.69 8.53
N LEU A 42 4.32 -2.00 8.68
CA LEU A 42 4.81 -2.82 9.79
C LEU A 42 4.70 -2.12 11.15
N ILE A 43 4.91 -0.81 11.19
CA ILE A 43 4.70 0.00 12.40
C ILE A 43 3.21 0.04 12.73
N GLU A 44 2.34 0.29 11.73
CA GLU A 44 0.88 0.26 11.93
C GLU A 44 0.42 -1.12 12.43
N TYR A 45 0.98 -2.20 11.88
CA TYR A 45 0.76 -3.57 12.35
C TYR A 45 1.17 -3.77 13.82
N ALA A 46 2.36 -3.30 14.21
CA ALA A 46 2.86 -3.43 15.58
C ALA A 46 2.00 -2.61 16.57
N ASP A 47 1.62 -1.40 16.19
CA ASP A 47 0.73 -0.53 16.99
C ASP A 47 -0.64 -1.19 17.22
N GLU A 48 -1.24 -1.81 16.20
CA GLU A 48 -2.49 -2.55 16.33
C GLU A 48 -2.37 -3.75 17.27
N GLN A 49 -1.21 -4.40 17.30
CA GLN A 49 -0.93 -5.47 18.27
C GLN A 49 -0.85 -4.95 19.71
N GLU A 50 -0.19 -3.82 19.93
CA GLU A 50 -0.04 -3.22 21.27
C GLU A 50 -1.36 -2.66 21.81
N LYS A 51 -2.16 -2.00 20.97
CA LYS A 51 -3.45 -1.39 21.36
C LYS A 51 -4.42 -2.38 21.98
N HIS A 52 -4.45 -3.58 21.43
CA HIS A 52 -5.42 -4.59 21.82
C HIS A 52 -4.85 -5.66 22.76
N GLY A 53 -3.52 -5.85 22.74
CA GLY A 53 -2.83 -6.89 23.50
C GLY A 53 -3.15 -8.31 23.01
N THR A 54 -2.25 -9.25 23.22
CA THR A 54 -2.54 -10.67 22.98
C THR A 54 -3.50 -11.18 24.07
N PRO A 55 -4.61 -11.88 23.75
CA PRO A 55 -5.07 -12.35 22.43
C PRO A 55 -6.22 -11.53 21.83
N ASN A 56 -6.45 -10.29 22.28
CA ASN A 56 -7.65 -9.50 21.98
C ASN A 56 -7.53 -8.59 20.73
N TYR A 57 -6.51 -8.78 19.88
CA TYR A 57 -6.34 -7.96 18.67
C TYR A 57 -7.51 -8.05 17.71
N ASN A 58 -7.86 -6.90 17.14
CA ASN A 58 -8.80 -6.85 16.04
C ASN A 58 -8.18 -7.53 14.83
N LEU A 59 -8.60 -8.77 14.58
CA LEU A 59 -8.10 -9.60 13.49
C LEU A 59 -8.23 -8.90 12.13
N ALA A 60 -9.29 -8.12 11.91
CA ALA A 60 -9.51 -7.44 10.63
C ALA A 60 -8.48 -6.33 10.39
N ASP A 61 -8.15 -5.55 11.42
CA ASP A 61 -7.22 -4.42 11.31
C ASP A 61 -5.77 -4.94 11.20
N THR A 62 -5.38 -5.86 12.08
CA THR A 62 -4.07 -6.55 12.04
C THR A 62 -3.85 -7.25 10.69
N GLN A 63 -4.88 -7.89 10.13
CA GLN A 63 -4.79 -8.53 8.82
C GLN A 63 -4.70 -7.52 7.66
N GLY A 64 -5.34 -6.36 7.80
CA GLY A 64 -5.24 -5.25 6.85
C GLY A 64 -3.81 -4.79 6.67
N GLU A 65 -3.14 -4.43 7.77
CA GLU A 65 -1.77 -3.90 7.72
C GLU A 65 -0.78 -4.96 7.24
N PHE A 66 -0.95 -6.21 7.69
CA PHE A 66 -0.13 -7.31 7.18
C PHE A 66 -0.28 -7.53 5.66
N ASN A 67 -1.50 -7.43 5.13
CA ASN A 67 -1.70 -7.52 3.69
C ASN A 67 -1.11 -6.32 2.95
N ASP A 68 -1.16 -5.12 3.52
CA ASP A 68 -0.56 -3.92 2.94
C ASP A 68 0.98 -4.04 2.91
N ILE A 69 1.64 -4.55 3.97
CA ILE A 69 3.07 -4.96 3.95
C ILE A 69 3.35 -5.90 2.77
N ALA A 70 2.54 -6.97 2.64
CA ALA A 70 2.72 -7.97 1.60
C ALA A 70 2.52 -7.40 0.18
N VAL A 71 1.58 -6.48 -0.01
CA VAL A 71 1.36 -5.81 -1.31
C VAL A 71 2.61 -5.04 -1.74
N PHE A 72 3.17 -4.23 -0.84
CA PHE A 72 4.37 -3.44 -1.15
C PHE A 72 5.59 -4.33 -1.36
N TYR A 73 5.74 -5.37 -0.53
CA TYR A 73 6.86 -6.28 -0.63
C TYR A 73 6.85 -7.14 -1.90
N PHE A 74 5.70 -7.73 -2.26
CA PHE A 74 5.58 -8.47 -3.53
C PHE A 74 5.72 -7.56 -4.75
N SER A 75 5.25 -6.31 -4.65
CA SER A 75 5.47 -5.30 -5.69
C SER A 75 6.97 -5.03 -5.89
N TRP A 76 7.71 -4.88 -4.79
CA TRP A 76 9.15 -4.70 -4.82
C TRP A 76 9.88 -5.91 -5.42
N LEU A 77 9.52 -7.13 -5.00
CA LEU A 77 10.08 -8.37 -5.52
C LEU A 77 9.94 -8.51 -7.04
N GLU A 78 8.75 -8.20 -7.58
CA GLU A 78 8.54 -8.25 -9.02
C GLU A 78 9.42 -7.27 -9.80
N THR A 79 9.68 -6.10 -9.21
CA THR A 79 10.46 -5.04 -9.83
C THR A 79 11.96 -5.29 -9.74
N TYR A 80 12.45 -5.68 -8.56
CA TYR A 80 13.89 -5.64 -8.24
C TYR A 80 14.52 -7.02 -8.00
N ALA A 81 13.71 -8.05 -7.71
CA ALA A 81 14.19 -9.40 -7.42
C ALA A 81 13.28 -10.50 -8.01
N PRO A 82 12.97 -10.49 -9.32
CA PRO A 82 11.94 -11.36 -9.91
C PRO A 82 12.27 -12.86 -9.83
N ASN A 83 13.56 -13.19 -9.69
CA ASN A 83 14.09 -14.56 -9.71
C ASN A 83 14.07 -15.27 -8.34
N VAL A 84 13.50 -14.64 -7.30
CA VAL A 84 13.42 -15.24 -5.96
C VAL A 84 12.46 -16.44 -5.98
N ASP A 85 12.97 -17.60 -5.54
CA ASP A 85 12.19 -18.83 -5.38
C ASP A 85 11.39 -18.80 -4.07
N MET A 86 10.08 -18.58 -4.23
CA MET A 86 9.14 -18.49 -3.11
C MET A 86 8.95 -19.83 -2.42
N LEU A 87 8.99 -20.95 -3.16
CA LEU A 87 8.65 -22.26 -2.62
C LEU A 87 9.74 -22.73 -1.64
N SER A 88 11.00 -22.62 -2.04
CA SER A 88 12.14 -22.93 -1.16
C SER A 88 12.14 -22.06 0.09
N THR A 89 11.74 -20.79 -0.04
CA THR A 89 11.68 -19.84 1.07
C THR A 89 10.54 -20.21 2.04
N ILE A 90 9.33 -20.47 1.55
CA ILE A 90 8.19 -20.85 2.41
C ILE A 90 8.48 -22.10 3.26
N HIS A 91 9.22 -23.07 2.72
CA HIS A 91 9.58 -24.29 3.46
C HIS A 91 10.44 -24.02 4.70
N THR A 92 11.19 -22.92 4.75
CA THR A 92 12.03 -22.54 5.89
C THR A 92 11.30 -21.73 6.97
N ALA A 93 10.07 -21.26 6.69
CA ALA A 93 9.31 -20.37 7.56
C ALA A 93 8.93 -20.97 8.93
N ASN A 94 8.85 -22.31 9.06
CA ASN A 94 8.54 -22.95 10.34
C ASN A 94 9.66 -22.77 11.40
N GLY A 95 10.85 -22.29 11.01
CA GLY A 95 12.00 -22.15 11.90
C GLY A 95 11.85 -21.13 13.04
N TYR A 96 10.91 -20.18 12.95
CA TYR A 96 10.76 -19.13 13.97
C TYR A 96 9.84 -19.53 15.14
N GLY A 97 9.09 -20.63 15.00
CA GLY A 97 8.30 -21.24 16.08
C GLY A 97 7.10 -20.44 16.62
N SER A 98 7.06 -19.12 16.45
CA SER A 98 5.94 -18.26 16.85
C SER A 98 5.83 -16.99 16.00
N HIS A 99 4.63 -16.41 16.01
CA HIS A 99 4.35 -15.11 15.39
C HIS A 99 5.23 -13.99 15.95
N SER A 100 5.32 -13.85 17.27
CA SER A 100 6.10 -12.78 17.92
C SER A 100 7.59 -12.89 17.63
N ALA A 101 8.14 -14.10 17.60
CA ALA A 101 9.55 -14.32 17.24
C ALA A 101 9.84 -14.01 15.76
N ALA A 102 8.86 -14.21 14.87
CA ALA A 102 9.01 -13.84 13.47
C ALA A 102 8.94 -12.32 13.25
N LEU A 103 8.12 -11.63 14.05
CA LEU A 103 8.02 -10.17 14.07
C LEU A 103 9.29 -9.51 14.65
N GLU A 104 9.94 -10.17 15.62
CA GLU A 104 11.15 -9.67 16.25
C GLU A 104 12.26 -9.42 15.23
N ASN A 105 12.65 -8.15 15.04
CA ASN A 105 13.61 -7.69 14.04
C ASN A 105 13.15 -7.74 12.57
N LEU A 106 11.86 -7.90 12.27
CA LEU A 106 11.38 -7.85 10.88
C LEU A 106 11.70 -6.51 10.19
N GLU A 107 11.54 -5.38 10.89
CA GLU A 107 11.87 -4.05 10.37
C GLU A 107 13.35 -3.95 9.95
N PRO A 108 14.33 -4.27 10.83
CA PRO A 108 15.74 -4.35 10.44
C PRO A 108 16.00 -5.21 9.21
N VAL A 109 15.37 -6.39 9.07
CA VAL A 109 15.58 -7.25 7.89
C VAL A 109 14.97 -6.63 6.62
N ILE A 110 13.82 -5.94 6.73
CA ILE A 110 13.26 -5.17 5.62
C ILE A 110 14.19 -4.02 5.23
N MET A 111 14.78 -3.32 6.21
CA MET A 111 15.80 -2.30 5.96
C MET A 111 17.06 -2.90 5.33
N ASP A 112 17.51 -4.08 5.73
CA ASP A 112 18.65 -4.74 5.08
C ASP A 112 18.35 -5.11 3.62
N SER A 113 17.08 -5.28 3.24
CA SER A 113 16.67 -5.51 1.85
C SER A 113 16.68 -4.24 0.97
N ILE A 114 16.77 -3.06 1.59
CA ILE A 114 17.09 -1.82 0.89
C ILE A 114 18.55 -1.84 0.44
N ASP A 115 19.46 -2.06 1.38
CA ASP A 115 20.90 -1.96 1.14
C ASP A 115 21.48 -3.21 0.45
N THR A 116 20.87 -4.38 0.69
CA THR A 116 21.28 -5.67 0.12
C THR A 116 20.10 -6.42 -0.52
N PRO A 117 19.62 -5.94 -1.69
CA PRO A 117 18.35 -6.35 -2.30
C PRO A 117 18.11 -7.85 -2.42
N VAL A 118 19.13 -8.66 -2.69
CA VAL A 118 18.92 -10.09 -2.97
C VAL A 118 19.11 -10.99 -1.75
N SER A 119 20.00 -10.61 -0.82
CA SER A 119 20.41 -11.50 0.28
C SER A 119 19.45 -11.50 1.47
N ALA A 120 18.83 -10.35 1.78
CA ALA A 120 17.92 -10.23 2.93
C ALA A 120 16.49 -10.69 2.61
N VAL A 121 16.14 -10.76 1.31
CA VAL A 121 14.77 -11.06 0.86
C VAL A 121 14.24 -12.42 1.32
N PRO A 122 15.00 -13.53 1.24
CA PRO A 122 14.52 -14.83 1.74
C PRO A 122 14.15 -14.78 3.22
N GLU A 123 14.92 -14.05 4.04
CA GLU A 123 14.67 -13.91 5.48
C GLU A 123 13.40 -13.09 5.76
N VAL A 124 13.15 -12.00 5.03
CA VAL A 124 11.90 -11.24 5.15
C VAL A 124 10.70 -12.13 4.80
N MET A 125 10.79 -12.87 3.69
CA MET A 125 9.70 -13.76 3.26
C MET A 125 9.43 -14.89 4.24
N ASN A 126 10.48 -15.47 4.82
CA ASN A 126 10.40 -16.47 5.87
C ASN A 126 9.63 -15.95 7.09
N ARG A 127 9.92 -14.72 7.50
CA ARG A 127 9.27 -14.06 8.64
C ARG A 127 7.82 -13.70 8.33
N LEU A 128 7.54 -13.12 7.17
CA LEU A 128 6.16 -12.87 6.72
C LEU A 128 5.35 -14.18 6.68
N ALA A 129 5.96 -15.27 6.18
CA ALA A 129 5.36 -16.60 6.18
C ALA A 129 5.09 -17.15 7.56
N SER A 130 6.05 -17.03 8.46
CA SER A 130 5.89 -17.42 9.85
C SER A 130 4.79 -16.60 10.55
N ILE A 131 4.76 -15.28 10.39
CA ILE A 131 3.71 -14.39 10.91
C ILE A 131 2.33 -14.86 10.41
N GLY A 132 2.18 -15.05 9.10
CA GLY A 132 0.93 -15.51 8.50
C GLY A 132 0.49 -16.90 8.98
N MET A 133 1.42 -17.85 9.13
CA MET A 133 1.14 -19.22 9.58
C MET A 133 0.80 -19.31 11.08
N HIS A 134 1.41 -18.46 11.91
CA HIS A 134 1.23 -18.47 13.36
C HIS A 134 0.17 -17.48 13.88
N MET A 135 -0.49 -16.76 12.98
CA MET A 135 -1.70 -16.03 13.33
C MET A 135 -2.82 -17.01 13.75
N PRO A 136 -3.69 -16.63 14.71
CA PRO A 136 -4.65 -17.50 15.40
C PRO A 136 -5.77 -18.00 14.49
N VAL A 137 -5.80 -17.54 13.23
CA VAL A 137 -6.59 -18.13 12.14
C VAL A 137 -5.59 -18.59 11.06
N PRO A 138 -5.00 -19.80 11.19
CA PRO A 138 -3.80 -20.23 10.46
C PRO A 138 -3.94 -20.37 8.92
N TYR A 139 -5.10 -20.05 8.35
CA TYR A 139 -5.40 -20.26 6.93
C TYR A 139 -6.12 -19.08 6.24
N VAL A 140 -6.26 -17.93 6.90
CA VAL A 140 -7.09 -16.82 6.36
C VAL A 140 -6.29 -15.55 6.04
N THR A 141 -5.05 -15.39 6.52
CA THR A 141 -4.36 -14.10 6.42
C THR A 141 -4.16 -13.62 4.98
N PHE A 142 -3.52 -14.43 4.12
CA PHE A 142 -3.46 -14.16 2.67
C PHE A 142 -4.73 -14.54 1.91
N GLY A 143 -5.64 -15.28 2.53
CA GLY A 143 -6.94 -15.62 1.94
C GLY A 143 -7.78 -14.37 1.63
N SER A 144 -7.61 -13.30 2.42
CA SER A 144 -8.27 -12.01 2.21
C SER A 144 -7.47 -11.06 1.30
N MET A 145 -6.34 -11.48 0.72
CA MET A 145 -5.53 -10.61 -0.15
C MET A 145 -6.34 -10.06 -1.33
N SER A 146 -7.43 -10.73 -1.74
CA SER A 146 -8.37 -10.18 -2.74
C SER A 146 -9.03 -8.91 -2.25
N VAL A 147 -9.44 -8.86 -0.98
CA VAL A 147 -10.09 -7.67 -0.40
C VAL A 147 -9.10 -6.50 -0.38
N THR A 148 -7.85 -6.75 -0.01
CA THR A 148 -6.80 -5.72 -0.06
C THR A 148 -6.49 -5.29 -1.49
N VAL A 149 -6.36 -6.23 -2.43
CA VAL A 149 -6.17 -5.92 -3.85
C VAL A 149 -7.34 -5.13 -4.41
N ASP A 150 -8.59 -5.51 -4.10
CA ASP A 150 -9.79 -4.81 -4.54
C ASP A 150 -9.88 -3.40 -3.93
N LYS A 151 -9.51 -3.24 -2.64
CA LYS A 151 -9.32 -1.94 -1.98
C LYS A 151 -8.30 -1.10 -2.75
N VAL A 152 -7.12 -1.66 -3.04
CA VAL A 152 -6.04 -0.95 -3.77
C VAL A 152 -6.50 -0.56 -5.18
N LEU A 153 -7.05 -1.48 -5.96
CA LEU A 153 -7.54 -1.23 -7.32
C LEU A 153 -8.66 -0.18 -7.33
N SER A 154 -9.57 -0.23 -6.36
CA SER A 154 -10.65 0.76 -6.27
C SER A 154 -10.15 2.16 -5.94
N ASN A 155 -9.12 2.28 -5.10
CA ASN A 155 -8.46 3.54 -4.77
C ASN A 155 -7.59 4.05 -5.92
N ARG A 156 -7.15 3.13 -6.79
CA ARG A 156 -6.10 3.37 -7.78
C ARG A 156 -6.61 3.03 -9.18
N ASN A 157 -7.67 3.71 -9.60
CA ASN A 157 -8.28 3.46 -10.90
C ASN A 157 -7.27 3.75 -12.03
N PRO A 158 -7.05 2.82 -12.99
CA PRO A 158 -5.99 2.94 -13.99
C PRO A 158 -6.08 4.20 -14.85
N VAL A 159 -7.29 4.70 -15.07
CA VAL A 159 -7.55 5.93 -15.85
C VAL A 159 -7.03 7.20 -15.17
N LEU A 160 -6.93 7.22 -13.84
CA LEU A 160 -6.46 8.40 -13.08
C LEU A 160 -4.94 8.46 -13.02
N TYR A 161 -4.29 7.31 -13.06
CA TYR A 161 -2.85 7.19 -12.91
C TYR A 161 -2.23 6.80 -14.24
N SER A 162 -1.81 7.84 -14.95
CA SER A 162 -1.10 7.74 -16.23
C SER A 162 0.27 8.41 -16.08
N GLU A 163 1.26 7.92 -16.83
CA GLU A 163 2.57 8.60 -16.98
C GLU A 163 2.46 9.92 -17.74
N ASP A 164 1.33 10.15 -18.42
CA ASP A 164 1.09 11.35 -19.20
C ASP A 164 0.50 12.47 -18.33
N CYS A 165 0.99 13.68 -18.56
CA CYS A 165 0.39 14.91 -18.09
C CYS A 165 -0.85 15.21 -18.94
N PRO A 166 -2.07 15.13 -18.40
CA PRO A 166 -3.27 15.40 -19.18
C PRO A 166 -3.40 16.87 -19.59
N VAL A 167 -2.71 17.77 -18.89
CA VAL A 167 -2.71 19.22 -19.19
C VAL A 167 -1.69 19.56 -20.26
N LEU A 168 -0.49 18.98 -20.19
CA LEU A 168 0.63 19.31 -21.07
C LEU A 168 0.81 18.34 -22.24
N GLY A 169 0.07 17.22 -22.26
CA GLY A 169 0.14 16.21 -23.32
C GLY A 169 1.51 15.54 -23.47
N ARG A 170 2.35 15.57 -22.43
CA ARG A 170 3.68 14.96 -22.41
C ARG A 170 3.80 13.95 -21.29
N LYS A 171 4.77 13.04 -21.40
CA LYS A 171 5.20 12.22 -20.26
C LYS A 171 5.76 13.09 -19.15
N LEU A 172 5.44 12.73 -17.91
CA LEU A 172 5.96 13.32 -16.69
C LEU A 172 7.37 12.78 -16.43
N VAL A 173 8.24 13.62 -15.85
CA VAL A 173 9.53 13.17 -15.31
C VAL A 173 9.35 12.60 -13.91
N ASP A 174 10.37 11.94 -13.39
CA ASP A 174 10.32 11.12 -12.17
C ASP A 174 9.78 11.89 -10.96
N GLU A 175 10.29 13.10 -10.69
CA GLU A 175 9.82 13.92 -9.57
C GLU A 175 8.35 14.34 -9.73
N GLU A 176 7.94 14.64 -10.96
CA GLU A 176 6.57 15.04 -11.28
C GLU A 176 5.58 13.87 -11.14
N LEU A 177 6.04 12.65 -11.47
CA LEU A 177 5.27 11.43 -11.28
C LEU A 177 5.02 11.16 -9.79
N VAL A 178 6.05 11.32 -8.96
CA VAL A 178 5.93 11.17 -7.50
C VAL A 178 4.92 12.17 -6.93
N LEU A 179 5.02 13.45 -7.32
CA LEU A 179 4.10 14.49 -6.86
C LEU A 179 2.66 14.23 -7.33
N LYS A 180 2.47 13.84 -8.60
CA LYS A 180 1.16 13.44 -9.12
C LYS A 180 0.56 12.28 -8.35
N TYR A 181 1.36 11.27 -8.06
CA TYR A 181 0.93 10.09 -7.32
C TYR A 181 0.48 10.45 -5.90
N GLN A 182 1.28 11.22 -5.16
CA GLN A 182 0.93 11.67 -3.80
C GLN A 182 -0.39 12.44 -3.78
N HIS A 183 -0.60 13.32 -4.76
CA HIS A 183 -1.84 14.09 -4.90
C HIS A 183 -3.05 13.19 -5.19
N LEU A 184 -2.93 12.27 -6.15
CA LEU A 184 -4.01 11.34 -6.51
C LEU A 184 -4.40 10.42 -5.34
N GLU A 185 -3.41 9.88 -4.62
CA GLU A 185 -3.62 9.05 -3.45
C GLU A 185 -4.45 9.80 -2.41
N ARG A 186 -4.06 11.04 -2.11
CA ARG A 186 -4.72 11.88 -1.13
C ARG A 186 -6.14 12.26 -1.54
N GLY A 187 -6.33 12.70 -2.78
CA GLY A 187 -7.65 13.09 -3.29
C GLY A 187 -8.63 11.91 -3.30
N THR A 188 -8.19 10.73 -3.75
CA THR A 188 -9.04 9.53 -3.74
C THR A 188 -9.34 9.05 -2.32
N ARG A 189 -8.37 9.13 -1.40
CA ARG A 189 -8.57 8.84 0.03
C ARG A 189 -9.63 9.74 0.67
N MET A 190 -9.64 11.03 0.36
CA MET A 190 -10.66 11.98 0.84
C MET A 190 -12.07 11.60 0.38
N ILE A 191 -12.24 11.29 -0.91
CA ILE A 191 -13.53 10.86 -1.46
C ILE A 191 -13.99 9.56 -0.79
N ARG A 192 -13.07 8.60 -0.60
CA ARG A 192 -13.37 7.32 0.06
C ARG A 192 -13.89 7.52 1.48
N LYS A 193 -13.22 8.37 2.27
CA LYS A 193 -13.65 8.69 3.64
C LYS A 193 -15.05 9.30 3.66
N ALA A 194 -15.38 10.14 2.68
CA ALA A 194 -16.70 10.73 2.55
C ALA A 194 -17.79 9.70 2.21
N VAL A 195 -17.54 8.76 1.29
CA VAL A 195 -18.53 7.74 0.89
C VAL A 195 -18.57 6.50 1.79
N ASN A 196 -17.54 6.31 2.62
CA ASN A 196 -17.38 5.20 3.56
C ASN A 196 -17.55 3.79 2.93
N ARG A 197 -17.02 3.62 1.71
CA ARG A 197 -16.98 2.34 0.99
C ARG A 197 -15.90 2.37 -0.09
N THR A 198 -15.63 1.23 -0.69
CA THR A 198 -14.86 1.08 -1.94
C THR A 198 -15.34 2.08 -2.99
N LEU A 199 -14.40 2.83 -3.58
CA LEU A 199 -14.71 3.81 -4.60
C LEU A 199 -15.19 3.12 -5.89
N VAL A 200 -16.25 3.67 -6.49
CA VAL A 200 -16.71 3.32 -7.84
C VAL A 200 -16.54 4.52 -8.78
N PRO A 201 -16.56 4.33 -10.11
CA PRO A 201 -16.39 5.42 -11.07
C PRO A 201 -17.24 6.67 -10.82
N SER A 202 -18.50 6.50 -10.41
CA SER A 202 -19.39 7.64 -10.13
C SER A 202 -18.95 8.51 -8.96
N ASP A 203 -18.10 8.00 -8.06
CA ASP A 203 -17.64 8.74 -6.88
C ASP A 203 -16.52 9.74 -7.23
N TRP A 204 -15.61 9.35 -8.11
CA TRP A 204 -14.44 10.19 -8.46
C TRP A 204 -14.58 10.94 -9.78
N GLN A 205 -15.43 10.48 -10.70
CA GLN A 205 -15.65 11.16 -11.98
C GLN A 205 -16.02 12.64 -11.85
N PRO A 206 -16.86 13.07 -10.89
CA PRO A 206 -17.17 14.49 -10.68
C PRO A 206 -15.94 15.33 -10.30
N HIS A 207 -14.93 14.70 -9.70
CA HIS A 207 -13.69 15.32 -9.22
C HIS A 207 -12.49 15.08 -10.15
N TYR A 208 -12.72 14.46 -11.32
CA TYR A 208 -11.64 13.99 -12.20
C TYR A 208 -10.62 15.08 -12.52
N ARG A 209 -11.08 16.30 -12.85
CA ARG A 209 -10.19 17.43 -13.20
C ARG A 209 -9.27 17.79 -12.04
N GLN A 210 -9.80 17.88 -10.83
CA GLN A 210 -9.02 18.20 -9.62
C GLN A 210 -8.07 17.07 -9.25
N LEU A 211 -8.48 15.81 -9.45
CA LEU A 211 -7.63 14.66 -9.19
C LEU A 211 -6.43 14.61 -10.14
N VAL A 212 -6.63 14.81 -11.43
CA VAL A 212 -5.55 14.64 -12.42
C VAL A 212 -4.66 15.87 -12.57
N ASP A 213 -5.12 17.05 -12.18
CA ASP A 213 -4.31 18.26 -12.10
C ASP A 213 -3.60 18.32 -10.74
N TRP A 214 -2.36 17.86 -10.70
CA TRP A 214 -1.55 17.84 -9.48
C TRP A 214 -0.68 19.10 -9.31
N THR A 215 -0.56 19.94 -10.34
CA THR A 215 0.32 21.11 -10.32
C THR A 215 -0.13 22.17 -9.30
N ASN A 216 -1.43 22.22 -9.03
CA ASN A 216 -2.05 23.07 -8.01
C ASN A 216 -2.67 22.22 -6.88
N SER A 217 -1.91 21.25 -6.37
CA SER A 217 -2.38 20.22 -5.43
C SER A 217 -3.23 20.77 -4.28
N ALA A 218 -2.77 21.83 -3.60
CA ALA A 218 -3.48 22.39 -2.44
C ALA A 218 -4.88 22.92 -2.78
N ASP A 219 -4.99 23.69 -3.86
CA ASP A 219 -6.26 24.26 -4.31
C ASP A 219 -7.20 23.16 -4.81
N ASN A 220 -6.67 22.19 -5.55
CA ASN A 220 -7.47 21.08 -6.07
C ASN A 220 -8.01 20.18 -4.96
N LEU A 221 -7.20 19.89 -3.93
CA LEU A 221 -7.67 19.16 -2.74
C LEU A 221 -8.73 19.96 -1.96
N ALA A 222 -8.57 21.28 -1.82
CA ALA A 222 -9.56 22.13 -1.17
C ALA A 222 -10.90 22.15 -1.92
N VAL A 223 -10.87 22.16 -3.26
CA VAL A 223 -12.08 22.06 -4.09
C VAL A 223 -12.79 20.71 -3.88
N ILE A 224 -12.04 19.61 -3.84
CA ILE A 224 -12.60 18.28 -3.55
C ILE A 224 -13.25 18.29 -2.15
N GLU A 225 -12.54 18.77 -1.14
CA GLU A 225 -13.05 18.82 0.23
C GLU A 225 -14.34 19.64 0.35
N GLY A 226 -14.37 20.82 -0.28
CA GLY A 226 -15.53 21.71 -0.28
C GLY A 226 -16.75 21.05 -0.91
N ALA A 227 -16.57 20.34 -2.01
CA ALA A 227 -17.63 19.60 -2.68
C ALA A 227 -18.18 18.46 -1.80
N LEU A 228 -17.30 17.70 -1.12
CA LEU A 228 -17.69 16.61 -0.22
C LEU A 228 -18.42 17.11 1.04
N LYS A 229 -18.02 18.29 1.56
CA LYS A 229 -18.73 18.95 2.67
C LYS A 229 -20.13 19.40 2.25
N ALA A 230 -20.26 19.98 1.05
CA ALA A 230 -21.54 20.43 0.52
C ALA A 230 -22.53 19.28 0.26
N SER A 231 -22.05 18.08 -0.04
CA SER A 231 -22.88 16.89 -0.22
C SER A 231 -23.31 16.19 1.08
N GLY A 232 -22.99 16.77 2.25
CA GLY A 232 -23.39 16.22 3.56
C GLY A 232 -22.52 15.07 4.09
N ALA A 233 -21.36 14.80 3.48
CA ALA A 233 -20.47 13.70 3.86
C ALA A 233 -19.48 14.06 5.00
N ALA A 234 -19.86 15.01 5.87
CA ALA A 234 -18.97 15.72 6.79
C ALA A 234 -18.46 14.91 8.01
N GLY A 235 -18.70 13.60 8.09
CA GLY A 235 -18.45 12.80 9.30
C GLY A 235 -16.98 12.54 9.67
N GLY A 236 -16.00 12.88 8.82
CA GLY A 236 -14.59 12.52 9.09
C GLY A 236 -13.51 13.30 8.35
N LEU A 237 -13.82 14.48 7.81
CA LEU A 237 -12.92 15.22 6.88
C LEU A 237 -11.91 16.17 7.57
N THR A 238 -12.03 16.45 8.86
CA THR A 238 -11.28 17.55 9.52
C THR A 238 -9.77 17.30 9.72
N THR A 239 -9.29 16.06 9.67
CA THR A 239 -7.90 15.72 10.07
C THR A 239 -6.85 15.83 8.97
N GLU A 240 -7.19 15.77 7.69
CA GLU A 240 -6.16 15.71 6.63
C GLU A 240 -5.63 17.06 6.18
N LEU A 241 -6.41 18.14 6.30
CA LEU A 241 -5.96 19.49 5.93
C LEU A 241 -4.97 20.08 6.95
N GLU A 242 -5.07 19.68 8.22
CA GLU A 242 -4.11 20.04 9.26
C GLU A 242 -2.74 19.37 9.02
N LYS A 243 -2.72 18.11 8.56
CA LYS A 243 -1.48 17.45 8.10
C LYS A 243 -0.88 18.12 6.85
N ALA A 244 -1.70 18.73 5.96
CA ALA A 244 -1.22 19.47 4.78
C ALA A 244 -0.38 20.70 5.16
N LYS A 245 -0.79 21.41 6.22
CA LYS A 245 -0.15 22.65 6.64
C LYS A 245 1.17 22.41 7.38
N GLY A 246 1.35 21.23 7.99
CA GLY A 246 2.58 20.87 8.69
C GLY A 246 3.74 20.49 7.77
N ASN A 247 3.48 19.79 6.66
CA ASN A 247 4.56 19.20 5.84
C ASN A 247 5.08 20.11 4.71
N LEU A 248 4.51 21.29 4.49
CA LEU A 248 5.01 22.26 3.50
C LEU A 248 6.00 23.28 4.10
N TYR A 249 6.30 23.19 5.40
CA TYR A 249 7.20 24.13 6.10
C TYR A 249 8.41 23.49 6.78
N THR A 250 8.69 22.21 6.55
CA THR A 250 9.93 21.59 7.03
C THR A 250 10.52 20.64 5.99
N ASN A 251 11.67 21.07 5.45
CA ASN A 251 12.64 20.44 4.54
C ASN A 251 12.34 20.50 3.04
#